data_AF-A0A3B0TL63-F1
#
_entry.id   AF-A0A3B0TL63-F1
#
_cell.length_a   1.000
_cell.length_b   1.000
_cell.length_c   1.000
_cell.angle_alpha   90.00
_cell.angle_beta   90.00
_cell.angle_gamma   90.00
#
_symmetry.space_group_name_H-M   'P 1'
#
loop_
_entity.id
_entity.type
_entity.pdbx_description
1 polymer ?
#
loop_
_entity_poly.entity_id
_entity_poly.type
_entity_poly.pdbx_seq_one_letter_code
_entity_poly.pdbx_strand_id
1 'polypeptide(L)'
;MKDKRILYISSELTPYLPETEVSKMAFEVPKEMHHQGAQIRMFMPRFGVINERRHQLHEVIRLSGMNLIINDMDMPLIIKVASIPKERMQVYFIDNEEYFKRKAVFTDEDGNLFKDND
;
A
#
# COMPACT_ATOMS: atom_id res chain seq x y z
N MET A 1 11.84 -7.70 -20.61
CA MET A 1 11.59 -7.50 -19.17
C MET A 1 11.43 -8.78 -18.37
N LYS A 2 11.29 -9.94 -19.04
CA LYS A 2 11.15 -11.26 -18.40
C LYS A 2 12.14 -11.48 -17.24
N ASP A 3 11.60 -11.92 -16.11
CA ASP A 3 12.30 -12.24 -14.86
C ASP A 3 12.91 -11.07 -14.08
N LYS A 4 12.77 -9.82 -14.54
CA LYS A 4 13.12 -8.67 -13.71
C LYS A 4 12.20 -8.59 -12.49
N ARG A 5 12.79 -8.42 -11.32
CA ARG A 5 12.08 -8.21 -10.05
C ARG A 5 11.97 -6.72 -9.81
N ILE A 6 10.75 -6.20 -9.72
CA ILE A 6 10.48 -4.77 -9.54
C ILE A 6 9.58 -4.60 -8.32
N LEU A 7 10.03 -3.74 -7.40
CA LEU A 7 9.27 -3.30 -6.25
C LEU A 7 8.76 -1.88 -6.53
N TYR A 8 7.44 -1.72 -6.58
CA TYR A 8 6.78 -0.41 -6.62
C TYR A 8 6.33 -0.04 -5.22
N ILE A 9 6.53 1.22 -4.87
CA ILE A 9 6.08 1.81 -3.60
C ILE A 9 5.28 3.04 -3.95
N SER A 10 4.05 3.12 -3.46
CA SER A 10 3.15 4.26 -3.69
C SER A 10 2.34 4.56 -2.45
N SER A 11 2.06 5.84 -2.22
CA SER A 11 1.08 6.28 -1.22
C SER A 11 -0.35 5.97 -1.68
N GLU A 12 -0.62 6.08 -2.99
CA GLU A 12 -1.96 5.89 -3.55
C GLU A 12 -2.02 4.73 -4.54
N LEU A 13 -3.12 3.97 -4.53
CA LEU A 13 -3.32 2.85 -5.44
C LEU A 13 -4.81 2.53 -5.65
N THR A 14 -5.25 2.52 -6.92
CA THR A 14 -6.58 2.03 -7.30
C THR A 14 -6.59 0.48 -7.29
N PRO A 15 -7.63 -0.19 -6.76
CA PRO A 15 -8.93 0.33 -6.32
C PRO A 15 -9.04 0.54 -4.79
N TYR A 16 -7.93 0.62 -4.07
CA TYR A 16 -7.96 0.70 -2.60
C TYR A 16 -8.17 2.13 -2.09
N LEU A 17 -7.71 3.13 -2.84
CA LEU A 17 -8.01 4.55 -2.63
C LEU A 17 -8.82 5.12 -3.81
N PRO A 18 -9.45 6.29 -3.64
CA PRO A 18 -10.10 7.01 -4.73
C PRO A 18 -9.18 7.22 -5.92
N GLU A 19 -9.80 7.35 -7.08
CA GLU A 19 -9.09 7.49 -8.34
C GLU A 19 -8.50 8.90 -8.49
N THR A 20 -7.18 8.98 -8.53
CA THR A 20 -6.38 10.17 -8.85
C THR A 20 -5.39 9.81 -9.97
N GLU A 21 -4.75 10.81 -10.59
CA GLU A 21 -3.71 10.54 -11.59
C GLU A 21 -2.56 9.71 -10.99
N VAL A 22 -2.19 9.97 -9.74
CA VAL A 22 -1.16 9.20 -9.02
C VAL A 22 -1.62 7.77 -8.76
N SER A 23 -2.84 7.59 -8.23
CA SER A 23 -3.37 6.26 -7.91
C SER A 23 -3.55 5.37 -9.15
N LYS A 24 -3.92 5.96 -10.29
CA LYS A 24 -4.00 5.29 -11.59
C LYS A 24 -2.63 4.85 -12.06
N MET A 25 -1.67 5.77 -12.11
CA MET A 25 -0.31 5.48 -12.60
C MET A 25 0.36 4.42 -11.73
N ALA A 26 0.15 4.46 -10.41
CA ALA A 26 0.62 3.45 -9.47
C ALA A 26 0.04 2.05 -9.72
N PHE A 27 -1.06 1.93 -10.47
CA PHE A 27 -1.63 0.64 -10.88
C PHE A 27 -1.25 0.27 -12.32
N GLU A 28 -1.35 1.21 -13.27
CA GLU A 28 -1.15 0.94 -14.70
C GLU A 28 0.30 0.61 -15.04
N VAL A 29 1.26 1.34 -14.47
CA VAL A 29 2.69 1.10 -14.74
C VAL A 29 3.12 -0.30 -14.24
N PRO A 30 2.80 -0.72 -12.99
CA PRO A 30 3.10 -2.07 -12.55
C PRO A 30 2.36 -3.14 -13.34
N LYS A 31 1.10 -2.88 -13.74
CA LYS A 31 0.30 -3.82 -14.53
C LYS A 31 0.95 -4.08 -15.89
N GLU A 32 1.36 -3.04 -16.60
CA GLU A 32 2.03 -3.19 -17.89
C GLU A 32 3.34 -3.97 -17.76
N MET A 33 4.16 -3.65 -16.75
CA MET A 33 5.38 -4.43 -16.49
C MET A 33 5.09 -5.90 -16.14
N HIS A 34 4.00 -6.15 -15.40
CA HIS A 34 3.56 -7.51 -15.10
C HIS A 34 3.20 -8.29 -16.38
N HIS A 35 2.46 -7.65 -17.30
CA HIS A 35 2.11 -8.24 -18.60
C HIS A 35 3.33 -8.50 -19.48
N GLN A 36 4.40 -7.71 -19.34
CA GLN A 36 5.69 -7.95 -19.98
C GLN A 36 6.56 -9.04 -19.30
N GLY A 37 6.00 -9.77 -18.33
CA GLY A 37 6.64 -10.91 -17.67
C GLY A 37 7.58 -10.53 -16.53
N ALA A 38 7.52 -9.30 -16.01
CA ALA A 38 8.25 -8.92 -14.82
C ALA A 38 7.58 -9.48 -13.54
N GLN A 39 8.41 -9.78 -12.54
CA GLN A 39 7.96 -10.18 -11.22
C GLN A 39 7.72 -8.93 -10.38
N ILE A 40 6.46 -8.59 -10.18
CA ILE A 40 6.04 -7.35 -9.55
C ILE A 40 5.69 -7.57 -8.08
N ARG A 41 6.11 -6.63 -7.23
CA ARG A 41 5.63 -6.43 -5.87
C ARG A 41 5.23 -4.97 -5.71
N MET A 42 4.09 -4.72 -5.09
CA MET A 42 3.60 -3.36 -4.84
C MET A 42 3.42 -3.18 -3.34
N PHE A 43 3.91 -2.06 -2.81
CA PHE A 43 3.75 -1.69 -1.41
C PHE A 43 3.00 -0.36 -1.31
N MET A 44 2.10 -0.28 -0.33
CA MET A 44 1.44 0.97 0.03
C MET A 44 1.13 1.02 1.53
N PRO A 45 0.93 2.21 2.11
CA PRO A 45 0.40 2.33 3.46
C PRO A 45 -1.00 1.72 3.58
N ARG A 46 -1.30 1.10 4.72
CA ARG A 46 -2.66 0.70 5.06
C ARG A 46 -3.40 1.87 5.70
N PHE A 47 -3.89 2.81 4.89
CA PHE A 47 -4.73 3.89 5.43
C PHE A 47 -6.01 3.35 6.07
N GLY A 48 -6.49 4.01 7.13
CA GLY A 48 -7.66 3.61 7.90
C GLY A 48 -8.96 3.57 7.10
N VAL A 49 -9.01 4.24 5.94
CA VAL A 49 -10.11 4.19 4.97
C VAL A 49 -10.19 2.86 4.21
N ILE A 50 -9.08 2.12 4.10
CA ILE A 50 -9.02 0.85 3.36
C ILE A 50 -9.72 -0.23 4.19
N ASN A 51 -10.82 -0.76 3.67
CA ASN A 51 -11.60 -1.77 4.38
C ASN A 51 -10.99 -3.17 4.22
N GLU A 52 -10.42 -3.70 5.30
CA GLU A 52 -9.74 -4.99 5.30
C GLU A 52 -10.65 -6.16 4.89
N ARG A 53 -11.89 -6.17 5.39
CA ARG A 53 -12.85 -7.25 5.11
C ARG A 53 -13.30 -7.23 3.65
N ARG A 54 -13.61 -6.05 3.12
CA ARG A 54 -14.05 -5.86 1.72
C ARG A 54 -12.98 -6.33 0.74
N HIS A 55 -11.73 -6.03 1.04
CA HIS A 55 -10.59 -6.33 0.18
C HIS A 55 -9.88 -7.64 0.52
N GLN A 56 -10.35 -8.37 1.54
CA GLN A 56 -9.76 -9.64 1.99
C GLN A 56 -8.27 -9.51 2.28
N LEU A 57 -7.90 -8.50 3.09
CA LEU A 57 -6.52 -8.33 3.53
C LEU A 57 -6.17 -9.44 4.53
N HIS A 58 -5.03 -10.11 4.30
CA HIS A 58 -4.50 -11.13 5.19
C HIS A 58 -3.10 -10.77 5.64
N GLU A 59 -2.75 -11.06 6.89
CA GLU A 59 -1.41 -10.83 7.40
C GLU A 59 -0.38 -11.76 6.76
N VAL A 60 0.80 -11.20 6.48
CA VAL A 60 1.94 -11.90 5.91
C VAL A 60 2.87 -12.35 7.04
N ILE A 61 2.51 -13.48 7.66
CA ILE A 61 3.20 -14.02 8.84
C ILE A 61 4.69 -14.31 8.61
N ARG A 62 5.13 -14.54 7.37
CA ARG A 62 6.56 -14.78 7.06
C ARG A 62 7.44 -13.54 7.27
N LEU A 63 6.83 -12.37 7.42
CA LEU A 63 7.51 -11.12 7.73
C LEU A 63 7.26 -10.68 9.19
N SER A 64 6.49 -11.46 9.98
CA SER A 64 6.28 -11.15 11.38
C SER A 64 7.57 -11.37 12.18
N GLY A 65 7.88 -10.44 13.09
CA GLY A 65 9.11 -10.45 13.88
C GLY A 65 10.23 -9.56 13.36
N MET A 66 10.03 -8.86 12.24
CA MET A 66 10.89 -7.74 11.84
C MET A 66 10.45 -6.47 12.57
N ASN A 67 11.40 -5.65 13.01
CA ASN A 67 11.12 -4.31 13.54
C ASN A 67 11.53 -3.23 12.53
N LEU A 68 10.80 -2.12 12.56
CA LEU A 68 11.17 -0.86 11.94
C LEU A 68 11.59 0.10 13.06
N ILE A 69 12.73 0.76 12.89
CA ILE A 69 13.17 1.83 13.78
C ILE A 69 12.62 3.14 13.22
N ILE A 70 11.75 3.80 13.99
CA ILE A 70 11.18 5.11 13.63
C ILE A 70 11.40 6.05 14.82
N ASN A 71 12.16 7.13 14.63
CA ASN A 71 12.52 8.08 15.70
C ASN A 71 13.05 7.40 16.97
N ASP A 72 14.00 6.47 16.81
CA ASP A 72 14.60 5.66 17.88
C ASP A 72 13.63 4.74 18.62
N MET A 73 12.40 4.58 18.13
CA MET A 73 11.43 3.60 18.63
C MET A 73 11.44 2.36 17.74
N ASP A 74 11.59 1.19 18.36
CA ASP A 74 11.40 -0.10 17.71
C ASP A 74 9.91 -0.41 17.59
N MET A 75 9.39 -0.36 16.36
CA MET A 75 8.00 -0.68 16.04
C MET A 75 7.92 -2.02 15.29
N PRO A 76 6.98 -2.92 15.64
CA PRO A 76 6.81 -4.17 14.90
C PRO A 76 6.33 -3.90 13.47
N LEU A 77 6.95 -4.55 12.48
CA LEU A 77 6.51 -4.49 11.08
C LEU A 77 5.30 -5.41 10.88
N ILE A 78 4.14 -4.80 10.62
CA ILE A 78 2.92 -5.53 10.25
C ILE A 78 2.69 -5.35 8.75
N ILE A 79 2.69 -6.45 8.01
CA ILE A 79 2.39 -6.46 6.58
C ILE A 79 1.11 -7.25 6.33
N LYS A 80 0.17 -6.64 5.60
CA LYS A 80 -1.00 -7.32 5.06
C LYS A 80 -0.87 -7.47 3.54
N VAL A 81 -1.60 -8.41 2.95
CA VAL A 81 -1.60 -8.62 1.49
C VAL A 81 -3.03 -8.78 1.00
N ALA A 82 -3.30 -8.22 -0.18
CA ALA A 82 -4.51 -8.47 -0.94
C ALA A 82 -4.15 -8.64 -2.42
N SER A 83 -5.06 -9.28 -3.16
CA SER A 83 -4.94 -9.38 -4.62
C SER A 83 -5.82 -8.34 -5.29
N ILE A 84 -5.32 -7.71 -6.36
CA ILE A 84 -6.14 -6.86 -7.22
C ILE A 84 -7.04 -7.78 -8.06
N PRO A 85 -8.38 -7.63 -7.99
CA PRO A 85 -9.30 -8.40 -8.81
C PRO A 85 -8.95 -8.26 -10.30
N LYS A 86 -9.21 -9.30 -11.09
CA LYS A 86 -8.89 -9.42 -12.53
C LYS A 86 -7.42 -9.60 -12.88
N GLU A 87 -6.50 -8.82 -12.31
CA GLU A 87 -5.07 -8.87 -12.68
C GLU A 87 -4.27 -9.94 -11.91
N ARG A 88 -4.81 -10.47 -10.79
CA ARG A 88 -4.11 -11.43 -9.89
C ARG A 88 -2.76 -10.91 -9.37
N MET A 89 -2.57 -9.60 -9.35
CA MET A 89 -1.40 -8.94 -8.80
C MET A 89 -1.53 -8.77 -7.30
N GLN A 90 -0.44 -8.96 -6.55
CA GLN A 90 -0.42 -8.83 -5.10
C GLN A 90 0.05 -7.43 -4.67
N VAL A 91 -0.70 -6.84 -3.74
CA VAL A 91 -0.38 -5.57 -3.07
C VAL A 91 -0.12 -5.87 -1.60
N TYR A 92 1.00 -5.37 -1.10
CA TYR A 92 1.40 -5.46 0.29
C TYR A 92 1.12 -4.12 0.97
N PHE A 93 0.46 -4.18 2.11
CA PHE A 93 0.05 -3.02 2.89
C PHE A 93 0.93 -2.97 4.14
N ILE A 94 1.63 -1.86 4.33
CA ILE A 94 2.34 -1.57 5.58
C ILE A 94 1.31 -1.05 6.57
N ASP A 95 1.02 -1.83 7.60
CA ASP A 95 0.08 -1.45 8.66
C ASP A 95 0.84 -0.81 9.82
N ASN A 96 0.36 0.34 10.26
CA ASN A 96 0.90 1.05 11.40
C ASN A 96 -0.22 1.87 12.05
N GLU A 97 -0.56 1.52 13.30
CA GLU A 97 -1.65 2.15 14.02
C GLU A 97 -1.38 3.61 14.41
N GLU A 98 -0.11 4.02 14.51
CA GLU A 98 0.27 5.38 14.88
C GLU A 98 0.14 6.31 13.68
N TYR A 99 0.63 5.89 12.51
CA TYR A 99 0.70 6.75 11.32
C TYR A 99 -0.51 6.63 10.38
N PHE A 100 -1.11 5.45 10.23
CA PHE A 100 -2.07 5.20 9.15
C PHE A 100 -3.51 4.93 9.61
N LYS A 101 -3.78 4.97 10.93
CA LYS A 101 -5.11 4.65 11.50
C LYS A 101 -6.21 5.66 11.17
N ARG A 102 -5.83 6.89 10.82
CA ARG A 102 -6.77 7.98 10.47
C ARG A 102 -7.70 7.53 9.34
N LYS A 103 -9.01 7.82 9.46
CA LYS A 103 -10.01 7.56 8.39
C LYS A 103 -10.00 8.65 7.31
N ALA A 104 -8.82 9.16 7.01
CA ALA A 104 -8.55 10.12 5.96
C ALA A 104 -7.13 9.86 5.45
N VAL A 105 -6.83 10.33 4.24
CA VAL A 105 -5.52 10.11 3.61
C VAL A 105 -4.63 11.33 3.82
N PHE A 106 -4.87 12.41 3.05
CA PHE A 106 -4.02 13.60 3.07
C PHE A 106 -4.65 14.83 3.71
N THR A 107 -5.97 14.99 3.59
CA THR A 107 -6.69 16.19 4.01
C THR A 107 -7.82 15.87 4.99
N ASP A 108 -8.19 16.88 5.79
CA ASP A 108 -9.41 16.88 6.59
C ASP A 108 -10.68 17.12 5.75
N GLU A 109 -11.83 17.24 6.42
CA GLU A 109 -13.14 17.46 5.78
C GLU A 109 -13.24 18.84 5.09
N ASP A 110 -12.44 19.81 5.52
CA ASP A 110 -12.37 21.16 4.97
C ASP A 110 -11.32 21.27 3.83
N GLY A 111 -10.62 20.17 3.53
CA GLY A 111 -9.60 20.09 2.49
C GLY A 111 -8.21 20.56 2.91
N ASN A 112 -7.98 20.83 4.20
CA ASN A 112 -6.67 21.21 4.70
C ASN A 112 -5.78 19.99 4.87
N LEU A 113 -4.51 20.11 4.49
CA LEU A 113 -3.52 19.07 4.76
C LEU A 113 -3.36 18.86 6.26
N PHE A 114 -3.22 17.60 6.67
CA PHE A 114 -2.86 17.31 8.05
C PHE A 114 -1.44 17.76 8.35
N LYS A 115 -1.18 18.15 9.60
CA LYS A 115 0.13 18.66 10.06
C LYS A 115 1.27 17.67 9.91
N ASP A 116 0.97 16.38 9.80
CA ASP A 116 1.92 15.30 9.56
C ASP A 116 2.20 15.04 8.08
N ASN A 117 1.64 15.86 7.18
CA ASN A 117 1.86 15.84 5.73
C ASN A 117 2.60 17.10 5.21
N ASP A 118 3.16 17.91 6.11
CA ASP A 118 3.92 19.13 5.80
C ASP A 118 5.35 18.83 5.29
#